data_AF-A0A6G2DCN9-F1
#
_entry.id   AF-A0A6G2DCN9-F1
#
_cell.length_a   1.000
_cell.length_b   1.000
_cell.length_c   1.000
_cell.angle_alpha   90.00
_cell.angle_beta   90.00
_cell.angle_gamma   90.00
#
_symmetry.space_group_name_H-M   'P 1'
#
loop_
_entity.id
_entity.type
_entity.pdbx_description
1 polymer ?
#
loop_
_entity_poly.entity_id
_entity_poly.type
_entity_poly.pdbx_seq_one_letter_code
_entity_poly.pdbx_strand_id
1 'polypeptide(L)' 'IMGWLVLAIIPAIISQTTPVFWSLMVTGGLCYTVGAGFYAKKKPYFHMIWHLFILAASALQYIAIVYYM' A
#
# COMPACT_ATOMS: atom_id res chain seq x y z
N ILE A 1 -12.33 -4.29 14.63
CA ILE A 1 -11.35 -5.39 14.82
C ILE A 1 -10.97 -5.89 13.43
N MET A 2 -9.94 -5.32 12.79
CA MET A 2 -9.52 -5.68 11.41
C MET A 2 -7.98 -5.65 11.22
N GLY A 3 -7.24 -4.89 12.05
CA GLY A 3 -5.78 -4.78 11.92
C GLY A 3 -4.96 -6.01 12.33
N TRP A 4 -5.60 -7.04 12.91
CA TRP A 4 -4.92 -8.24 13.42
C TRP A 4 -4.83 -9.37 12.40
N LEU A 5 -5.48 -9.23 11.22
CA LEU A 5 -5.44 -10.22 10.15
C LEU A 5 -4.00 -10.53 9.71
N VAL A 6 -3.12 -9.52 9.77
CA VAL A 6 -1.71 -9.67 9.39
C VAL A 6 -1.02 -10.78 10.19
N LEU A 7 -1.35 -10.95 11.49
CA LEU A 7 -0.73 -11.98 12.32
C LEU A 7 -1.04 -13.41 11.85
N ALA A 8 -2.22 -13.62 11.25
CA ALA A 8 -2.59 -14.91 10.69
C ALA A 8 -1.87 -15.20 9.36
N ILE A 9 -1.44 -14.16 8.65
CA ILE A 9 -0.87 -14.24 7.30
C ILE A 9 0.68 -14.18 7.35
N ILE A 10 1.29 -13.80 8.48
CA ILE A 10 2.76 -13.80 8.70
C ILE A 10 3.44 -15.10 8.22
N PRO A 11 2.96 -16.32 8.54
CA PRO A 11 3.61 -17.54 8.09
C PRO A 11 3.67 -17.67 6.57
N ALA A 12 2.59 -17.27 5.87
CA ALA A 12 2.52 -17.29 4.41
C ALA A 12 3.40 -16.21 3.77
N ILE A 13 3.50 -15.04 4.41
CA ILE A 13 4.41 -13.97 3.96
C ILE A 13 5.87 -14.44 4.03
N ILE A 14 6.27 -15.16 5.08
CA ILE A 14 7.66 -15.61 5.23
C ILE A 14 8.00 -16.72 4.22
N SER A 15 7.06 -17.59 3.88
CA SER A 15 7.33 -18.75 3.01
C SER A 15 7.11 -18.49 1.51
N GLN A 16 6.27 -17.53 1.13
CA GLN A 16 5.85 -17.33 -0.27
C GLN A 16 6.17 -15.94 -0.84
N THR A 17 6.90 -15.07 -0.13
CA THR A 17 7.22 -13.76 -0.68
C THR A 17 8.36 -13.78 -1.68
N THR A 18 8.06 -13.30 -2.89
CA THR A 18 9.04 -13.07 -3.96
C THR A 18 9.68 -11.69 -3.80
N PRO A 19 10.92 -11.42 -4.27
CA PRO A 19 11.49 -10.07 -4.27
C PRO A 19 10.60 -9.00 -4.94
N VAL A 20 9.80 -9.41 -5.93
CA VAL A 20 8.82 -8.55 -6.61
C VAL A 20 7.70 -8.11 -5.67
N PHE A 21 7.21 -8.99 -4.79
CA PHE A 21 6.24 -8.63 -3.74
C PHE A 21 6.75 -7.47 -2.89
N TRP A 22 7.97 -7.58 -2.40
CA TRP A 22 8.59 -6.56 -1.55
C TRP A 22 8.76 -5.23 -2.30
N SER A 23 9.15 -5.28 -3.58
CA SER A 23 9.25 -4.07 -4.41
C SER A 23 7.92 -3.34 -4.54
N LEU A 24 6.83 -4.05 -4.86
CA LEU A 24 5.49 -3.49 -4.98
C LEU A 24 4.97 -2.96 -3.65
N MET A 25 5.28 -3.64 -2.54
CA MET A 25 4.87 -3.25 -1.20
C MET A 25 5.55 -1.95 -0.75
N VAL A 26 6.85 -1.81 -1.04
CA VAL A 26 7.61 -0.58 -0.81
C VAL A 26 7.10 0.55 -1.70
N THR A 27 6.89 0.31 -2.99
CA THR A 27 6.37 1.33 -3.92
C THR A 27 4.96 1.79 -3.52
N GLY A 28 4.08 0.87 -3.12
CA GLY A 28 2.76 1.22 -2.58
C GLY A 28 2.85 2.06 -1.31
N GLY A 29 3.78 1.72 -0.41
CA GLY A 29 4.09 2.54 0.77
C GLY A 29 4.57 3.95 0.43
N LEU A 30 5.46 4.08 -0.56
CA LEU A 30 5.93 5.38 -1.06
C LEU A 30 4.78 6.22 -1.65
N CYS A 31 3.90 5.61 -2.44
CA CYS A 31 2.69 6.28 -2.94
C CYS A 31 1.82 6.81 -1.79
N TYR A 32 1.68 6.01 -0.71
CA TYR A 32 0.93 6.43 0.48
C TYR A 32 1.60 7.61 1.20
N THR A 33 2.93 7.58 1.39
CA THR A 33 3.69 8.67 2.01
C THR A 33 3.60 9.96 1.20
N VAL A 34 3.75 9.88 -0.12
CA VAL A 34 3.63 11.04 -1.03
C VAL A 34 2.20 11.59 -0.97
N GLY A 35 1.19 10.73 -1.06
CA GLY A 35 -0.21 11.10 -0.90
C GLY A 35 -0.45 11.83 0.42
N ALA A 36 0.04 11.31 1.53
CA ALA A 36 -0.09 11.93 2.86
C ALA A 36 0.54 13.34 2.91
N GLY A 37 1.65 13.56 2.20
CA GLY A 37 2.24 14.89 2.03
C GLY A 37 1.32 15.88 1.31
N PHE A 38 0.58 15.43 0.29
CA PHE A 38 -0.45 16.25 -0.36
C PHE A 38 -1.64 16.49 0.58
N TYR A 39 -2.09 15.48 1.31
CA TYR A 39 -3.18 15.62 2.29
C TYR A 39 -2.87 16.63 3.40
N ALA A 40 -1.63 16.63 3.89
CA ALA A 40 -1.18 17.57 4.93
C ALA A 40 -1.27 19.03 4.48
N LYS A 41 -1.17 19.29 3.16
CA LYS A 41 -1.33 20.63 2.59
C LYS A 41 -2.82 20.93 2.40
N LYS A 42 -3.36 21.85 3.21
CA LYS A 42 -4.75 22.33 3.14
C LYS A 42 -5.00 23.28 1.94
N LYS A 43 -4.75 22.79 0.73
CA LYS A 43 -5.01 23.50 -0.54
C LYS A 43 -6.26 22.91 -1.21
N PRO A 44 -7.00 23.71 -1.99
CA PRO A 44 -8.14 23.18 -2.75
C PRO A 44 -7.67 22.05 -3.67
N TYR A 45 -8.50 21.02 -3.83
CA TYR A 45 -8.25 19.79 -4.63
C TYR A 45 -7.16 18.83 -4.13
N PHE A 46 -6.35 19.20 -3.14
CA PHE A 46 -5.27 18.31 -2.65
C PHE A 46 -5.82 17.06 -1.96
N HIS A 47 -7.02 17.15 -1.39
CA HIS A 47 -7.74 15.98 -0.89
C HIS A 47 -8.08 14.98 -2.01
N MET A 48 -8.43 15.45 -3.21
CA MET A 48 -8.68 14.57 -4.36
C MET A 48 -7.39 13.94 -4.88
N ILE A 49 -6.31 14.71 -4.92
CA ILE A 49 -4.97 14.19 -5.29
C ILE A 49 -4.56 13.08 -4.31
N TRP A 50 -4.79 13.27 -3.02
CA TRP A 50 -4.55 12.24 -2.00
C TRP A 50 -5.32 10.94 -2.28
N HIS A 51 -6.60 11.02 -2.66
CA HIS A 51 -7.39 9.84 -3.04
C HIS A 51 -6.77 9.08 -4.21
N LEU A 52 -6.26 9.77 -5.23
CA LEU A 52 -5.58 9.13 -6.37
C LEU A 52 -4.32 8.38 -5.93
N PHE A 53 -3.51 8.97 -5.04
CA PHE A 53 -2.32 8.31 -4.50
C PHE A 53 -2.67 7.11 -3.63
N ILE A 54 -3.72 7.21 -2.80
CA ILE A 54 -4.17 6.07 -1.99
C ILE A 54 -4.70 4.95 -2.87
N LEU A 55 -5.51 5.25 -3.89
CA LEU A 55 -6.01 4.23 -4.82
C LEU A 55 -4.86 3.51 -5.54
N ALA A 56 -3.84 4.25 -5.99
CA ALA A 56 -2.64 3.66 -6.59
C ALA A 56 -1.88 2.78 -5.57
N ALA A 57 -1.68 3.26 -4.34
CA ALA A 57 -1.04 2.48 -3.28
C ALA A 57 -1.79 1.18 -3.00
N SER A 58 -3.12 1.24 -2.82
CA SER A 58 -3.97 0.07 -2.60
C SER A 58 -3.94 -0.90 -3.77
N ALA A 59 -3.94 -0.41 -5.01
CA ALA A 59 -3.85 -1.25 -6.20
C ALA A 59 -2.51 -2.00 -6.27
N LEU A 60 -1.38 -1.33 -6.01
CA LEU A 60 -0.06 -1.96 -5.97
C LEU A 60 0.04 -3.03 -4.88
N GLN A 61 -0.47 -2.72 -3.68
CA GLN A 61 -0.47 -3.66 -2.56
C GLN A 61 -1.38 -4.87 -2.82
N TYR A 62 -2.54 -4.65 -3.45
CA TYR A 62 -3.44 -5.72 -3.88
C TYR A 62 -2.76 -6.63 -4.91
N ILE A 63 -2.11 -6.06 -5.94
CA ILE A 63 -1.40 -6.83 -6.98
C ILE A 63 -0.29 -7.67 -6.34
N ALA A 64 0.47 -7.10 -5.42
CA ALA A 64 1.52 -7.83 -4.72
C ALA A 64 0.97 -9.05 -3.98
N ILE A 65 -0.13 -8.89 -3.22
CA ILE A 65 -0.73 -9.97 -2.45
C ILE A 65 -1.34 -11.05 -3.37
N VAL A 66 -2.00 -10.67 -4.46
CA VAL A 66 -2.72 -11.63 -5.31
C VAL A 66 -1.80 -12.38 -6.27
N TYR A 67 -0.76 -11.73 -6.80
CA TYR A 67 0.07 -12.30 -7.86
C TYR A 67 1.48 -12.69 -7.44
N TYR A 68 1.99 -12.18 -6.32
CA TYR A 68 3.40 -12.33 -5.93
C TYR A 68 3.61 -12.86 -4.51
N MET A 69 2.53 -13.25 -3.84
CA MET A 69 2.49 -13.87 -2.51
C MET A 69 2.04 -15.33 -2.60
#